data_AF-A0A520E5P5-F1
#
_entry.id   AF-A0A520E5P5-F1
#
_cell.length_a   1.000
_cell.length_b   1.000
_cell.length_c   1.000
_cell.angle_alpha   90.00
_cell.angle_beta   90.00
_cell.angle_gamma   90.00
#
_symmetry.space_group_name_H-M   'P 1'
#
loop_
_entity.id
_entity.type
_entity.pdbx_description
1 polymer ?
#
loop_
_entity_poly.entity_id
_entity_poly.type
_entity_poly.pdbx_seq_one_letter_code
_entity_poly.pdbx_strand_id
1 'polypeptide(L)'
;QMENKIDNKGTGIIDLASIYVQEDGHSFESKSDTEDVLKKINENGELDKDVKVLIWENDASLEEQLISSIKSDMEESGNDNIMDYQVVSPYKGELFGTEHINKLLQYNLNAHNLERGTLGGITYYDKVIQYVNRAGKKAYWAYNFDTKKNQPLEVFNGEIGQTWVTNRFQYQVKFNVRFNRNSNFSVGFSSDKQVEDNIELGYAISVHKSQGSEFSYLYLIIPQSKQTLLSTELIYTGITRAKTKLRIFIEKDLSILQSLRRPERSKLKFINSSLFNFKPLPLEFSNMGSWYEEGKVQATLSEYLVRSKSEVIITNLLMTNEMTSFKYETLLYAPDKTFYLPDFTINVNGKAYFWEHVGMLHLPKYKERWEEKKKWYEKHFPNQLLVTYESENLTIEAQRIIDEIKSR
;
A
#
# COMPACT_ATOMS: atom_id res chain seq x y z
N GLN A 1 -14.37 -0.07 11.59
CA GLN A 1 -14.75 1.02 10.66
C GLN A 1 -16.18 1.52 10.84
N MET A 2 -17.23 0.68 10.73
CA MET A 2 -18.59 1.14 11.12
C MET A 2 -18.63 1.64 12.58
N GLU A 3 -17.92 0.95 13.48
CA GLU A 3 -17.68 1.39 14.86
C GLU A 3 -16.96 2.75 14.91
N ASN A 4 -15.87 2.94 14.16
CA ASN A 4 -15.15 4.22 14.10
C ASN A 4 -16.04 5.38 13.62
N LYS A 5 -16.96 5.12 12.67
CA LYS A 5 -17.94 6.10 12.20
C LYS A 5 -18.93 6.49 13.29
N ILE A 6 -19.37 5.52 14.10
CA ILE A 6 -20.28 5.76 15.24
C ILE A 6 -19.53 6.53 16.34
N ASP A 7 -18.29 6.15 16.63
CA ASP A 7 -17.45 6.72 17.68
C ASP A 7 -16.71 8.00 17.27
N ASN A 8 -16.92 8.48 16.04
CA ASN A 8 -16.25 9.65 15.46
C ASN A 8 -14.70 9.59 15.52
N LYS A 9 -14.16 8.38 15.38
CA LYS A 9 -12.72 8.06 15.37
C LYS A 9 -12.05 8.23 14.01
N GLY A 10 -12.81 8.59 12.98
CA GLY A 10 -12.34 8.79 11.60
C GLY A 10 -12.74 7.63 10.67
N THR A 11 -12.82 7.92 9.36
CA THR A 11 -13.10 6.95 8.29
C THR A 11 -12.08 7.00 7.16
N GLY A 12 -10.95 7.67 7.37
CA GLY A 12 -9.90 7.84 6.38
C GLY A 12 -9.34 6.53 5.87
N ILE A 13 -9.32 5.45 6.68
CA ILE A 13 -8.86 4.13 6.22
C ILE A 13 -9.74 3.61 5.08
N ILE A 14 -11.07 3.78 5.16
CA ILE A 14 -12.00 3.40 4.08
C ILE A 14 -11.80 4.30 2.88
N ASP A 15 -11.71 5.61 3.08
CA ASP A 15 -11.56 6.59 2.00
C ASP A 15 -10.28 6.36 1.22
N LEU A 16 -9.19 5.98 1.89
CA LEU A 16 -7.94 5.62 1.22
C LEU A 16 -8.00 4.23 0.57
N ALA A 17 -8.67 3.26 1.18
CA ALA A 17 -8.81 1.93 0.58
C ALA A 17 -9.66 1.97 -0.71
N SER A 18 -10.70 2.81 -0.73
CA SER A 18 -11.65 2.89 -1.84
C SER A 18 -11.00 3.33 -3.15
N ILE A 19 -9.95 4.16 -3.12
CA ILE A 19 -9.25 4.62 -4.35
C ILE A 19 -8.54 3.48 -5.09
N TYR A 20 -8.35 2.33 -4.45
CA TYR A 20 -7.73 1.12 -5.00
C TYR A 20 -8.75 0.05 -5.39
N VAL A 21 -10.04 0.25 -5.12
CA VAL A 21 -11.12 -0.63 -5.58
C VAL A 21 -11.55 -0.17 -6.97
N GLN A 22 -11.36 -1.03 -7.97
CA GLN A 22 -11.90 -0.81 -9.31
C GLN A 22 -13.19 -1.62 -9.42
N GLU A 23 -14.35 -0.98 -9.26
CA GLU A 23 -15.63 -1.62 -9.55
C GLU A 23 -15.81 -1.76 -11.07
N ASP A 24 -16.31 -2.92 -11.50
CA ASP A 24 -16.75 -3.15 -12.87
C ASP A 24 -17.94 -2.22 -13.16
N GLY A 25 -17.63 -1.05 -13.73
CA GLY A 25 -18.54 -0.10 -14.36
C GLY A 25 -19.84 0.15 -13.62
N HIS A 26 -19.94 1.23 -12.83
CA HIS A 26 -21.11 2.13 -12.74
C HIS A 26 -21.04 3.17 -11.59
N SER A 27 -19.97 3.25 -10.80
CA SER A 27 -19.73 4.33 -9.83
C SER A 27 -18.62 5.29 -10.31
N PHE A 28 -18.96 6.15 -11.28
CA PHE A 28 -18.03 7.16 -11.86
C PHE A 28 -17.78 8.37 -10.92
N GLU A 29 -17.46 8.13 -9.64
CA GLU A 29 -16.95 9.15 -8.71
C GLU A 29 -15.40 9.09 -8.54
N SER A 30 -14.71 8.20 -9.25
CA SER A 30 -13.37 7.71 -8.83
C SER A 30 -12.16 8.64 -9.00
N LYS A 31 -12.04 9.44 -10.07
CA LYS A 31 -10.83 10.26 -10.31
C LYS A 31 -10.80 11.48 -9.39
N SER A 32 -11.94 12.14 -9.28
CA SER A 32 -12.07 13.38 -8.53
C SER A 32 -11.95 13.15 -7.03
N ASP A 33 -12.53 12.07 -6.51
CA ASP A 33 -12.41 11.75 -5.08
C ASP A 33 -10.98 11.32 -4.74
N THR A 34 -10.25 10.74 -5.70
CA THR A 34 -8.82 10.48 -5.50
C THR A 34 -7.99 11.76 -5.44
N GLU A 35 -8.26 12.74 -6.32
CA GLU A 35 -7.58 14.03 -6.22
C GLU A 35 -7.83 14.67 -4.86
N ASP A 36 -9.06 14.60 -4.35
CA ASP A 36 -9.41 15.13 -3.03
C ASP A 36 -8.68 14.40 -1.89
N VAL A 37 -8.63 13.07 -1.92
CA VAL A 37 -7.87 12.25 -0.95
C VAL A 37 -6.38 12.61 -0.98
N LEU A 38 -5.77 12.67 -2.16
CA LEU A 38 -4.35 12.98 -2.30
C LEU A 38 -4.04 14.43 -1.90
N LYS A 39 -4.92 15.39 -2.22
CA LYS A 39 -4.76 16.80 -1.84
C LYS A 39 -4.78 16.96 -0.32
N LYS A 40 -5.75 16.34 0.36
CA LYS A 40 -5.81 16.33 1.83
C LYS A 40 -4.52 15.79 2.45
N ILE A 41 -4.02 14.67 1.92
CA ILE A 41 -2.75 14.08 2.36
C ILE A 41 -1.58 15.03 2.12
N ASN A 42 -1.54 15.73 0.99
CA ASN A 42 -0.45 16.64 0.66
C ASN A 42 -0.43 17.91 1.51
N GLU A 43 -1.60 18.43 1.89
CA GLU A 43 -1.71 19.65 2.70
C GLU A 43 -1.34 19.42 4.16
N ASN A 44 -1.82 18.32 4.77
CA ASN A 44 -1.74 18.11 6.22
C ASN A 44 -0.92 16.88 6.63
N GLY A 45 -0.54 16.03 5.68
CA GLY A 45 -0.02 14.69 5.98
C GLY A 45 -1.07 13.77 6.62
N GLU A 46 -2.31 14.22 6.76
CA GLU A 46 -3.39 13.52 7.45
C GLU A 46 -4.63 13.55 6.56
N LEU A 47 -5.24 12.38 6.37
CA LEU A 47 -6.47 12.26 5.59
C LEU A 47 -7.70 12.45 6.49
N ASP A 48 -7.64 11.86 7.67
CA ASP A 48 -8.61 11.94 8.77
C ASP A 48 -7.87 11.52 10.07
N LYS A 49 -8.54 11.53 11.22
CA LYS A 49 -7.97 11.22 12.54
C LYS A 49 -7.30 9.84 12.62
N ASP A 50 -7.72 8.91 11.78
CA ASP A 50 -7.25 7.53 11.72
C ASP A 50 -6.16 7.28 10.68
N VAL A 51 -5.81 8.24 9.81
CA VAL A 51 -4.81 8.05 8.74
C VAL A 51 -3.82 9.19 8.65
N LYS A 52 -2.53 8.86 8.81
CA LYS A 52 -1.41 9.77 8.60
C LYS A 52 -0.41 9.20 7.59
N VAL A 53 0.09 10.05 6.71
CA VAL A 53 1.11 9.73 5.72
C VAL A 53 2.37 10.53 6.04
N LEU A 54 3.49 9.83 6.13
CA LEU A 54 4.80 10.38 6.39
C LEU A 54 5.70 10.09 5.19
N ILE A 55 6.42 11.10 4.75
CA ILE A 55 7.36 10.99 3.63
C ILE A 55 8.77 10.87 4.21
N TRP A 56 9.53 9.88 3.73
CA TRP A 56 10.92 9.67 4.09
C TRP A 56 11.81 9.80 2.86
N GLU A 57 12.98 10.42 3.03
CA GLU A 57 13.94 10.71 1.95
C GLU A 57 15.11 9.72 1.96
N ASN A 58 15.38 9.15 3.12
CA ASN A 58 16.46 8.18 3.34
C ASN A 58 16.13 7.25 4.52
N ASP A 59 16.89 6.16 4.65
CA ASP A 59 16.61 5.11 5.63
C ASP A 59 16.63 5.63 7.08
N ALA A 60 17.54 6.55 7.42
CA ALA A 60 17.60 7.12 8.76
C ALA A 60 16.31 7.88 9.12
N SER A 61 15.78 8.65 8.18
CA SER A 61 14.50 9.35 8.36
C SER A 61 13.32 8.39 8.53
N LEU A 62 13.33 7.25 7.82
CA LEU A 62 12.30 6.21 7.98
C LEU A 62 12.36 5.61 9.40
N GLU A 63 13.55 5.25 9.88
CA GLU A 63 13.73 4.67 11.20
C GLU A 63 13.23 5.60 12.30
N GLU A 64 13.66 6.87 12.27
CA GLU A 64 13.28 7.88 13.25
C GLU A 64 11.77 8.14 13.23
N GLN A 65 11.18 8.34 12.04
CA GLN A 65 9.75 8.56 11.90
C GLN A 65 8.93 7.35 12.36
N LEU A 66 9.38 6.12 12.07
CA LEU A 66 8.69 4.91 12.47
C LEU A 66 8.69 4.72 13.99
N ILE A 67 9.84 4.88 14.63
CA ILE A 67 9.98 4.71 16.09
C ILE A 67 9.21 5.80 16.83
N SER A 68 9.39 7.07 16.43
CA SER A 68 8.67 8.19 17.03
C SER A 68 7.16 8.04 16.87
N SER A 69 6.72 7.56 15.71
CA SER A 69 5.31 7.25 15.48
C SER A 69 4.81 6.18 16.46
N ILE A 70 5.45 5.02 16.53
CA ILE A 70 5.00 3.93 17.41
C ILE A 70 4.92 4.41 18.86
N LYS A 71 5.97 5.09 19.36
CA LYS A 71 5.99 5.61 20.74
C LYS A 71 4.87 6.63 20.98
N SER A 72 4.67 7.55 20.05
CA SER A 72 3.60 8.55 20.14
C SER A 72 2.20 7.90 20.20
N ASP A 73 1.94 6.85 19.43
CA ASP A 73 0.64 6.16 19.49
C ASP A 73 0.47 5.33 20.78
N MET A 74 1.56 4.74 21.29
CA MET A 74 1.55 4.05 22.59
C MET A 74 1.21 5.01 23.73
N GLU A 75 1.83 6.19 23.74
CA GLU A 75 1.55 7.24 24.73
C GLU A 75 0.13 7.81 24.59
N GLU A 76 -0.32 8.12 23.38
CA GLU A 76 -1.65 8.69 23.12
C GLU A 76 -2.78 7.72 23.50
N SER A 77 -2.58 6.43 23.25
CA SER A 77 -3.57 5.39 23.57
C SER A 77 -3.52 4.94 25.03
N GLY A 78 -2.40 5.17 25.74
CA GLY A 78 -2.13 4.60 27.05
C GLY A 78 -2.04 3.07 27.05
N ASN A 79 -1.78 2.45 25.88
CA ASN A 79 -1.73 1.01 25.70
C ASN A 79 -0.33 0.53 25.31
N ASP A 80 0.35 -0.09 26.27
CA ASP A 80 1.70 -0.64 26.08
C ASP A 80 1.72 -2.07 25.51
N ASN A 81 0.56 -2.62 25.15
CA ASN A 81 0.48 -3.96 24.57
C ASN A 81 1.04 -3.96 23.14
N ILE A 82 2.30 -4.37 23.01
CA ILE A 82 3.01 -4.46 21.73
C ILE A 82 2.29 -5.29 20.66
N MET A 83 1.39 -6.19 21.07
CA MET A 83 0.62 -7.02 20.14
C MET A 83 -0.34 -6.19 19.27
N ASP A 84 -0.79 -5.04 19.77
CA ASP A 84 -1.73 -4.14 19.08
C ASP A 84 -1.09 -3.28 17.98
N TYR A 85 0.25 -3.17 17.99
CA TYR A 85 1.05 -2.38 17.07
C TYR A 85 1.73 -3.29 16.06
N GLN A 86 1.51 -3.05 14.77
CA GLN A 86 2.09 -3.90 13.73
C GLN A 86 2.69 -3.07 12.61
N VAL A 87 3.98 -3.32 12.35
CA VAL A 87 4.62 -2.83 11.14
C VAL A 87 4.44 -3.85 10.01
N VAL A 88 4.10 -3.35 8.83
CA VAL A 88 3.94 -4.16 7.62
C VAL A 88 4.79 -3.57 6.51
N SER A 89 5.61 -4.43 5.90
CA SER A 89 6.44 -4.07 4.74
C SER A 89 6.25 -5.07 3.59
N PRO A 90 6.24 -4.65 2.32
CA PRO A 90 6.18 -5.54 1.18
C PRO A 90 7.44 -6.40 1.01
N TYR A 91 8.57 -5.96 1.60
CA TYR A 91 9.89 -6.53 1.38
C TYR A 91 10.45 -7.16 2.65
N LYS A 92 11.28 -8.20 2.47
CA LYS A 92 11.99 -8.85 3.58
C LYS A 92 13.38 -8.24 3.83
N GLY A 93 14.18 -8.12 2.78
CA GLY A 93 15.49 -7.47 2.81
C GLY A 93 15.42 -5.97 2.53
N GLU A 94 16.59 -5.33 2.46
CA GLU A 94 16.78 -3.86 2.52
C GLU A 94 16.50 -3.27 3.91
N LEU A 95 16.82 -1.99 4.10
CA LEU A 95 16.61 -1.28 5.36
C LEU A 95 15.11 -1.01 5.64
N PHE A 96 14.29 -0.87 4.60
CA PHE A 96 12.82 -0.83 4.74
C PHE A 96 12.16 -2.22 4.83
N GLY A 97 12.96 -3.30 4.84
CA GLY A 97 12.49 -4.68 4.87
C GLY A 97 12.20 -5.19 6.28
N THR A 98 11.34 -6.21 6.38
CA THR A 98 10.94 -6.79 7.69
C THR A 98 12.12 -7.25 8.53
N GLU A 99 13.21 -7.76 7.95
CA GLU A 99 14.36 -8.25 8.73
C GLU A 99 15.09 -7.14 9.48
N HIS A 100 15.33 -6.01 8.80
CA HIS A 100 15.98 -4.85 9.42
C HIS A 100 15.04 -4.19 10.43
N ILE A 101 13.80 -3.94 10.05
CA ILE A 101 12.81 -3.28 10.90
C ILE A 101 12.54 -4.09 12.18
N ASN A 102 12.53 -5.43 12.12
CA ASN A 102 12.40 -6.25 13.33
C ASN A 102 13.54 -6.00 14.33
N LYS A 103 14.79 -5.96 13.86
CA LYS A 103 15.96 -5.69 14.72
C LYS A 103 15.92 -4.27 15.27
N LEU A 104 15.58 -3.30 14.43
CA LEU A 104 15.42 -1.91 14.81
C LEU A 104 14.40 -1.76 15.94
N LEU A 105 13.23 -2.38 15.81
CA LEU A 105 12.16 -2.29 16.81
C LEU A 105 12.51 -3.05 18.09
N GLN A 106 13.13 -4.23 17.99
CA GLN A 106 13.63 -4.94 19.17
C GLN A 106 14.64 -4.08 19.94
N TYR A 107 15.58 -3.45 19.24
CA TYR A 107 16.57 -2.56 19.87
C TYR A 107 15.92 -1.34 20.53
N ASN A 108 14.91 -0.73 19.91
CA ASN A 108 14.32 0.51 20.41
C ASN A 108 13.20 0.33 21.45
N LEU A 109 12.49 -0.80 21.40
CA LEU A 109 11.35 -1.09 22.27
C LEU A 109 11.71 -2.08 23.39
N ASN A 110 12.80 -2.85 23.23
CA ASN A 110 13.15 -3.94 24.14
C ASN A 110 14.66 -4.03 24.47
N ALA A 111 15.39 -2.91 24.38
CA ALA A 111 16.84 -2.81 24.65
C ALA A 111 17.28 -3.51 25.94
N HIS A 112 16.54 -3.28 27.03
CA HIS A 112 16.88 -3.81 28.36
C HIS A 112 16.92 -5.34 28.40
N ASN A 113 16.07 -6.02 27.62
CA ASN A 113 16.09 -7.48 27.55
C ASN A 113 17.13 -7.99 26.54
N LEU A 114 17.49 -7.19 25.54
CA LEU A 114 18.58 -7.50 24.62
C LEU A 114 19.94 -7.57 25.35
N GLU A 115 20.19 -6.65 26.28
CA GLU A 115 21.39 -6.65 27.12
C GLU A 115 21.49 -7.87 28.04
N ARG A 116 20.36 -8.51 28.36
CA ARG A 116 20.29 -9.73 29.18
C ARG A 116 20.59 -11.00 28.38
N GLY A 117 20.78 -10.89 27.07
CA GLY A 117 21.07 -11.98 26.16
C GLY A 117 19.88 -12.36 25.28
N THR A 118 20.15 -13.23 24.31
CA THR A 118 19.14 -13.72 23.35
C THR A 118 19.18 -15.25 23.31
N LEU A 119 18.08 -15.84 22.86
CA LEU A 119 17.99 -17.23 22.43
C LEU A 119 17.47 -17.22 20.98
N GLY A 120 18.30 -17.64 20.03
CA GLY A 120 18.02 -17.56 18.59
C GLY A 120 17.70 -16.13 18.11
N GLY A 121 18.34 -15.11 18.71
CA GLY A 121 18.08 -13.70 18.41
C GLY A 121 16.80 -13.11 19.03
N ILE A 122 16.07 -13.90 19.85
CA ILE A 122 14.85 -13.49 20.54
C ILE A 122 15.11 -13.34 22.05
N THR A 123 14.49 -12.35 22.66
CA THR A 123 14.60 -11.98 24.08
C THR A 123 13.27 -12.18 24.81
N TYR A 124 13.19 -11.74 26.07
CA TYR A 124 11.95 -11.71 26.83
C TYR A 124 11.04 -10.57 26.38
N TYR A 125 9.72 -10.80 26.38
CA TYR A 125 8.69 -9.84 25.99
C TYR A 125 8.68 -9.44 24.50
N ASP A 126 9.48 -10.12 23.68
CA ASP A 126 9.48 -9.91 22.24
C ASP A 126 8.18 -10.37 21.60
N LYS A 127 7.73 -9.59 20.62
CA LYS A 127 6.70 -10.02 19.67
C LYS A 127 7.32 -10.98 18.67
N VAL A 128 6.72 -12.15 18.52
CA VAL A 128 7.21 -13.23 17.65
C VAL A 128 6.10 -13.73 16.74
N ILE A 129 6.48 -14.35 15.64
CA ILE A 129 5.57 -14.99 14.70
C ILE A 129 6.03 -16.42 14.42
N GLN A 130 5.09 -17.36 14.45
CA GLN A 130 5.31 -18.72 13.99
C GLN A 130 5.42 -18.71 12.47
N TYR A 131 6.50 -19.27 11.90
CA TYR A 131 6.68 -19.30 10.45
C TYR A 131 6.55 -20.70 9.84
N VAL A 132 6.37 -21.74 10.67
CA VAL A 132 6.17 -23.15 10.25
C VAL A 132 4.92 -23.74 10.91
N ASN A 133 4.15 -24.55 10.20
CA ASN A 133 3.01 -25.26 10.79
C ASN A 133 3.44 -26.35 11.79
N ARG A 134 2.90 -26.30 13.01
CA ARG A 134 3.09 -27.28 14.08
C ARG A 134 1.73 -27.89 14.44
N ALA A 135 1.32 -28.90 13.69
CA ALA A 135 0.01 -29.56 13.83
C ALA A 135 0.16 -31.09 13.85
N GLY A 136 -0.89 -31.77 14.31
CA GLY A 136 -0.92 -33.24 14.44
C GLY A 136 0.26 -33.76 15.26
N LYS A 137 1.04 -34.68 14.67
CA LYS A 137 2.22 -35.27 15.34
C LYS A 137 3.35 -34.27 15.63
N LYS A 138 3.34 -33.09 14.99
CA LYS A 138 4.33 -32.02 15.20
C LYS A 138 3.82 -30.92 16.15
N ALA A 139 2.63 -31.07 16.71
CA ALA A 139 2.06 -30.13 17.67
C ALA A 139 3.03 -29.91 18.85
N TYR A 140 2.97 -28.72 19.45
CA TYR A 140 3.72 -28.45 20.67
C TYR A 140 3.11 -29.20 21.85
N TRP A 141 3.95 -29.57 22.82
CA TRP A 141 3.48 -29.91 24.15
C TRP A 141 3.50 -28.63 24.97
N ALA A 142 2.32 -28.04 25.20
CA ALA A 142 2.18 -26.73 25.79
C ALA A 142 1.48 -26.81 27.15
N TYR A 143 1.88 -25.95 28.08
CA TYR A 143 1.23 -25.85 29.38
C TYR A 143 -0.07 -25.07 29.27
N ASN A 144 -1.18 -25.71 29.61
CA ASN A 144 -2.51 -25.08 29.66
C ASN A 144 -2.75 -24.52 31.07
N PHE A 145 -2.96 -23.19 31.18
CA PHE A 145 -3.18 -22.53 32.46
C PHE A 145 -4.54 -22.88 33.10
N ASP A 146 -5.55 -23.22 32.31
CA ASP A 146 -6.89 -23.55 32.79
C ASP A 146 -6.91 -24.94 33.43
N THR A 147 -6.30 -25.92 32.74
CA THR A 147 -6.28 -27.32 33.21
C THR A 147 -5.07 -27.64 34.09
N LYS A 148 -4.09 -26.73 34.16
CA LYS A 148 -2.81 -26.88 34.87
C LYS A 148 -2.03 -28.14 34.42
N LYS A 149 -2.15 -28.52 33.15
CA LYS A 149 -1.53 -29.71 32.56
C LYS A 149 -0.93 -29.40 31.20
N ASN A 150 0.09 -30.19 30.81
CA ASN A 150 0.63 -30.14 29.47
C ASN A 150 -0.28 -30.90 28.49
N GLN A 151 -0.60 -30.26 27.37
CA GLN A 151 -1.50 -30.78 26.34
C GLN A 151 -0.94 -30.47 24.94
N PRO A 152 -1.30 -31.26 23.92
CA PRO A 152 -0.96 -30.92 22.54
C PRO A 152 -1.60 -29.58 22.16
N LEU A 153 -0.79 -28.71 21.57
CA LEU A 153 -1.23 -27.44 21.00
C LEU A 153 -0.78 -27.35 19.55
N GLU A 154 -1.74 -27.14 18.67
CA GLU A 154 -1.47 -26.80 17.28
C GLU A 154 -1.23 -25.30 17.14
N VAL A 155 -0.14 -24.93 16.48
CA VAL A 155 0.22 -23.55 16.17
C VAL A 155 0.55 -23.48 14.69
N PHE A 156 -0.10 -22.57 13.97
CA PHE A 156 0.01 -22.47 12.52
C PHE A 156 0.94 -21.32 12.10
N ASN A 157 1.48 -21.42 10.89
CA ASN A 157 2.25 -20.35 10.25
C ASN A 157 1.40 -19.08 10.16
N GLY A 158 1.95 -17.96 10.60
CA GLY A 158 1.27 -16.68 10.69
C GLY A 158 0.77 -16.34 12.10
N GLU A 159 0.73 -17.30 13.03
CA GLU A 159 0.29 -17.01 14.39
C GLU A 159 1.31 -16.17 15.16
N ILE A 160 0.87 -15.01 15.64
CA ILE A 160 1.70 -14.08 16.42
C ILE A 160 1.55 -14.44 17.90
N GLY A 161 2.67 -14.36 18.62
CA GLY A 161 2.71 -14.49 20.07
C GLY A 161 3.65 -13.49 20.71
N GLN A 162 3.70 -13.54 22.03
CA GLN A 162 4.65 -12.78 22.83
C GLN A 162 5.46 -13.72 23.71
N THR A 163 6.76 -13.45 23.85
CA THR A 163 7.63 -14.20 24.74
C THR A 163 7.46 -13.74 26.19
N TRP A 164 7.60 -14.66 27.14
CA TRP A 164 7.44 -14.43 28.57
C TRP A 164 8.58 -15.09 29.33
N VAL A 165 8.98 -14.45 30.42
CA VAL A 165 10.05 -14.96 31.28
C VAL A 165 9.60 -16.26 31.96
N THR A 166 10.42 -17.30 31.85
CA THR A 166 10.18 -18.57 32.55
C THR A 166 10.79 -18.56 33.94
N ASN A 167 12.05 -18.12 34.07
CA ASN A 167 12.76 -18.00 35.35
C ASN A 167 13.84 -16.91 35.25
N ARG A 168 13.80 -15.91 36.14
CA ARG A 168 14.71 -14.74 36.14
C ARG A 168 16.14 -15.05 36.62
N PHE A 169 16.39 -16.25 37.16
CA PHE A 169 17.66 -16.62 37.81
C PHE A 169 18.56 -17.53 36.97
N GLN A 170 18.24 -17.79 35.69
CA GLN A 170 19.07 -18.62 34.82
C GLN A 170 20.10 -17.79 34.05
N TYR A 171 21.33 -18.33 33.93
CA TYR A 171 22.42 -17.76 33.14
C TYR A 171 22.18 -17.80 31.62
N GLN A 172 21.25 -18.65 31.16
CA GLN A 172 20.87 -18.78 29.75
C GLN A 172 19.42 -18.33 29.57
N VAL A 173 19.17 -17.55 28.52
CA VAL A 173 17.83 -17.05 28.19
C VAL A 173 16.94 -18.22 27.79
N LYS A 174 15.84 -18.42 28.52
CA LYS A 174 14.79 -19.40 28.21
C LYS A 174 13.43 -18.76 28.42
N PHE A 175 12.61 -18.76 27.38
CA PHE A 175 11.32 -18.10 27.39
C PHE A 175 10.20 -19.06 27.03
N ASN A 176 9.00 -18.67 27.43
CA ASN A 176 7.78 -19.28 26.94
C ASN A 176 7.09 -18.33 25.96
N VAL A 177 6.43 -18.86 24.94
CA VAL A 177 5.61 -18.06 24.02
C VAL A 177 4.14 -18.33 24.29
N ARG A 178 3.35 -17.25 24.38
CA ARG A 178 1.89 -17.31 24.37
C ARG A 178 1.40 -16.77 23.04
N PHE A 179 0.73 -17.61 22.25
CA PHE A 179 0.19 -17.25 20.93
C PHE A 179 -1.23 -16.69 21.06
N ASN A 180 -1.59 -15.69 20.26
CA ASN A 180 -2.86 -14.96 20.38
C ASN A 180 -4.11 -15.86 20.31
N ARG A 181 -4.10 -16.86 19.41
CA ARG A 181 -5.26 -17.74 19.20
C ARG A 181 -5.55 -18.62 20.42
N ASN A 182 -4.51 -18.98 21.18
CA ASN A 182 -4.56 -19.90 22.31
C ASN A 182 -3.78 -19.31 23.49
N SER A 183 -4.20 -18.11 23.94
CA SER A 183 -3.48 -17.31 24.95
C SER A 183 -3.40 -17.94 26.34
N ASN A 184 -4.28 -18.91 26.61
CA ASN A 184 -4.28 -19.78 27.80
C ASN A 184 -3.24 -20.92 27.74
N PHE A 185 -2.47 -21.02 26.65
CA PHE A 185 -1.36 -21.96 26.53
C PHE A 185 0.00 -21.25 26.53
N SER A 186 1.02 -21.97 27.01
CA SER A 186 2.40 -21.52 27.05
C SER A 186 3.32 -22.58 26.45
N VAL A 187 4.04 -22.22 25.38
CA VAL A 187 4.99 -23.09 24.68
C VAL A 187 6.42 -22.72 25.10
N GLY A 188 7.17 -23.67 25.66
CA GLY A 188 8.55 -23.41 26.11
C GLY A 188 9.60 -23.52 25.01
N PHE A 189 10.54 -22.59 25.00
CA PHE A 189 11.72 -22.58 24.11
C PHE A 189 12.99 -22.51 24.95
N SER A 190 13.93 -23.42 24.68
CA SER A 190 15.13 -23.59 25.50
C SER A 190 16.43 -23.79 24.73
N SER A 191 16.41 -23.71 23.39
CA SER A 191 17.59 -23.86 22.53
C SER A 191 17.45 -23.02 21.26
N ASP A 192 18.55 -22.51 20.73
CA ASP A 192 18.55 -21.71 19.48
C ASP A 192 17.89 -22.45 18.33
N LYS A 193 18.21 -23.74 18.15
CA LYS A 193 17.58 -24.57 17.11
C LYS A 193 16.06 -24.61 17.20
N GLN A 194 15.48 -24.68 18.41
CA GLN A 194 14.02 -24.63 18.57
C GLN A 194 13.44 -23.28 18.14
N VAL A 195 14.15 -22.19 18.41
CA VAL A 195 13.75 -20.85 17.99
C VAL A 195 13.86 -20.76 16.47
N GLU A 196 15.06 -20.99 15.94
CA GLU A 196 15.40 -20.94 14.52
C GLU A 196 14.48 -21.80 13.67
N ASP A 197 14.10 -23.01 14.10
CA ASP A 197 13.26 -23.94 13.32
C ASP A 197 11.75 -23.58 13.33
N ASN A 198 11.30 -22.60 14.14
CA ASN A 198 9.86 -22.43 14.38
C ASN A 198 9.36 -20.98 14.41
N ILE A 199 10.10 -20.07 15.03
CA ILE A 199 9.66 -18.69 15.28
C ILE A 199 10.71 -17.67 14.83
N GLU A 200 10.25 -16.48 14.49
CA GLU A 200 11.08 -15.32 14.19
C GLU A 200 10.47 -14.08 14.87
N LEU A 201 11.19 -12.95 14.88
CA LEU A 201 10.65 -11.68 15.36
C LEU A 201 9.42 -11.26 14.52
N GLY A 202 8.40 -10.76 15.20
CA GLY A 202 7.08 -10.43 14.63
C GLY A 202 6.68 -8.95 14.75
N TYR A 203 7.61 -8.07 15.12
CA TYR A 203 7.36 -6.62 15.16
C TYR A 203 7.00 -6.06 13.78
N ALA A 204 7.71 -6.55 12.75
CA ALA A 204 7.44 -6.29 11.35
C ALA A 204 7.17 -7.59 10.59
N ILE A 205 6.09 -7.63 9.82
CA ILE A 205 5.71 -8.79 9.00
C ILE A 205 5.44 -8.36 7.57
N SER A 206 5.48 -9.32 6.64
CA SER A 206 5.10 -9.01 5.27
C SER A 206 3.59 -8.89 5.12
N VAL A 207 3.11 -8.16 4.11
CA VAL A 207 1.67 -8.07 3.81
C VAL A 207 1.05 -9.46 3.62
N HIS A 208 1.79 -10.40 3.04
CA HIS A 208 1.31 -11.77 2.84
C HIS A 208 1.16 -12.52 4.18
N LYS A 209 2.07 -12.30 5.13
CA LYS A 209 2.01 -12.89 6.47
C LYS A 209 0.96 -12.22 7.37
N SER A 210 0.47 -11.03 7.03
CA SER A 210 -0.62 -10.37 7.74
C SER A 210 -2.02 -10.80 7.27
N GLN A 211 -2.12 -11.65 6.23
CA GLN A 211 -3.40 -12.05 5.67
C GLN A 211 -4.26 -12.80 6.70
N GLY A 212 -5.50 -12.32 6.89
CA GLY A 212 -6.44 -12.87 7.88
C GLY A 212 -6.31 -12.28 9.29
N SER A 213 -5.29 -11.45 9.54
CA SER A 213 -5.11 -10.71 10.79
C SER A 213 -5.55 -9.26 10.64
N GLU A 214 -5.87 -8.59 11.74
CA GLU A 214 -6.16 -7.16 11.76
C GLU A 214 -5.55 -6.56 13.03
N PHE A 215 -5.09 -5.32 12.95
CA PHE A 215 -4.32 -4.68 14.01
C PHE A 215 -4.92 -3.32 14.37
N SER A 216 -4.90 -2.98 15.66
CA SER A 216 -5.38 -1.69 16.16
C SER A 216 -4.58 -0.55 15.54
N TYR A 217 -3.25 -0.65 15.58
CA TYR A 217 -2.31 0.33 15.02
C TYR A 217 -1.45 -0.33 13.95
N LEU A 218 -1.54 0.15 12.72
CA LEU A 218 -0.78 -0.36 11.58
C LEU A 218 0.18 0.69 11.04
N TYR A 219 1.43 0.29 10.81
CA TYR A 219 2.48 1.10 10.19
C TYR A 219 2.87 0.44 8.87
N LEU A 220 2.43 1.02 7.74
CA LEU A 220 2.64 0.48 6.41
C LEU A 220 3.81 1.18 5.72
N ILE A 221 4.84 0.43 5.32
CA ILE A 221 5.99 0.96 4.60
C ILE A 221 5.83 0.76 3.09
N ILE A 222 5.98 1.82 2.31
CA ILE A 222 5.87 1.82 0.85
C ILE A 222 7.15 2.42 0.24
N PRO A 223 8.12 1.57 -0.19
CA PRO A 223 9.31 2.04 -0.89
C PRO A 223 8.97 2.41 -2.34
N GLN A 224 9.54 3.50 -2.85
CA GLN A 224 9.40 3.92 -4.25
C GLN A 224 10.59 3.44 -5.09
N SER A 225 11.76 3.23 -4.48
CA SER A 225 12.95 2.66 -5.12
C SER A 225 12.75 1.22 -5.60
N LYS A 226 11.85 0.46 -4.96
CA LYS A 226 11.59 -0.94 -5.26
C LYS A 226 10.09 -1.20 -5.37
N GLN A 227 9.59 -1.32 -6.60
CA GLN A 227 8.14 -1.39 -6.86
C GLN A 227 7.68 -2.76 -7.39
N THR A 228 8.59 -3.70 -7.65
CA THR A 228 8.28 -5.00 -8.28
C THR A 228 7.27 -5.85 -7.50
N LEU A 229 7.28 -5.77 -6.17
CA LEU A 229 6.32 -6.51 -5.34
C LEU A 229 5.05 -5.71 -5.06
N LEU A 230 5.07 -4.40 -5.30
CA LEU A 230 3.93 -3.53 -5.07
C LEU A 230 2.88 -3.74 -6.16
N SER A 231 1.65 -3.89 -5.71
CA SER A 231 0.46 -4.05 -6.57
C SER A 231 -0.73 -3.41 -5.88
N THR A 232 -1.75 -3.10 -6.67
CA THR A 232 -3.01 -2.51 -6.17
C THR A 232 -3.57 -3.35 -5.02
N GLU A 233 -3.63 -4.67 -5.19
CA GLU A 233 -4.20 -5.59 -4.21
C GLU A 233 -3.37 -5.70 -2.95
N LEU A 234 -2.03 -5.67 -3.08
CA LEU A 234 -1.13 -5.73 -1.93
C LEU A 234 -1.29 -4.49 -1.04
N ILE A 235 -1.42 -3.31 -1.65
CA ILE A 235 -1.57 -2.04 -0.93
C ILE A 235 -2.95 -1.92 -0.31
N TYR A 236 -4.00 -2.27 -1.07
CA TYR A 236 -5.36 -2.40 -0.55
C TYR A 236 -5.42 -3.34 0.65
N THR A 237 -4.78 -4.51 0.53
CA THR A 237 -4.68 -5.46 1.64
C THR A 237 -3.94 -4.84 2.81
N GLY A 238 -2.81 -4.16 2.60
CA GLY A 238 -2.07 -3.48 3.66
C GLY A 238 -2.94 -2.46 4.42
N ILE A 239 -3.59 -1.55 3.71
CA ILE A 239 -4.45 -0.49 4.29
C ILE A 239 -5.58 -1.10 5.12
N THR A 240 -6.27 -2.11 4.58
CA THR A 240 -7.45 -2.71 5.23
C THR A 240 -7.13 -3.56 6.46
N ARG A 241 -5.85 -3.81 6.77
CA ARG A 241 -5.43 -4.49 8.02
C ARG A 241 -5.52 -3.58 9.26
N ALA A 242 -5.65 -2.27 9.07
CA ALA A 242 -5.78 -1.31 10.16
C ALA A 242 -7.22 -1.20 10.66
N LYS A 243 -7.41 -1.33 11.99
CA LYS A 243 -8.71 -1.14 12.65
C LYS A 243 -8.93 0.28 13.14
N THR A 244 -7.94 0.83 13.84
CA THR A 244 -8.09 2.08 14.60
C THR A 244 -7.24 3.19 14.01
N LYS A 245 -5.97 2.91 13.71
CA LYS A 245 -5.03 3.92 13.19
C LYS A 245 -4.10 3.31 12.16
N LEU A 246 -3.87 4.04 11.09
CA LEU A 246 -2.99 3.70 9.99
C LEU A 246 -1.97 4.83 9.80
N ARG A 247 -0.70 4.47 9.83
CA ARG A 247 0.41 5.34 9.46
C ARG A 247 1.13 4.77 8.26
N ILE A 248 1.29 5.57 7.21
CA ILE A 248 1.91 5.12 5.95
C ILE A 248 3.21 5.87 5.75
N PHE A 249 4.30 5.13 5.53
CA PHE A 249 5.64 5.68 5.31
C PHE A 249 5.99 5.51 3.85
N ILE A 250 6.08 6.62 3.13
CA ILE A 250 6.26 6.65 1.68
C ILE A 250 7.62 7.24 1.34
N GLU A 251 8.36 6.55 0.48
CA GLU A 251 9.65 7.07 0.00
C GLU A 251 9.42 8.23 -0.99
N LYS A 252 10.09 9.37 -0.77
CA LYS A 252 10.13 10.60 -1.60
C LYS A 252 8.81 11.36 -1.78
N ASP A 253 7.78 10.77 -2.39
CA ASP A 253 6.56 11.51 -2.74
C ASP A 253 5.29 10.63 -2.90
N LEU A 254 4.14 11.30 -3.05
CA LEU A 254 2.83 10.65 -3.17
C LEU A 254 2.59 9.97 -4.53
N SER A 255 3.51 10.08 -5.50
CA SER A 255 3.32 9.51 -6.84
C SER A 255 3.20 7.99 -6.81
N ILE A 256 3.80 7.33 -5.82
CA ILE A 256 3.66 5.88 -5.68
C ILE A 256 2.20 5.49 -5.42
N LEU A 257 1.47 6.25 -4.57
CA LEU A 257 0.05 5.98 -4.28
C LEU A 257 -0.81 6.09 -5.54
N GLN A 258 -0.56 7.12 -6.36
CA GLN A 258 -1.19 7.27 -7.67
C GLN A 258 -0.83 6.10 -8.58
N SER A 259 0.46 5.78 -8.71
CA SER A 259 0.93 4.78 -9.68
C SER A 259 0.36 3.39 -9.40
N LEU A 260 0.15 3.07 -8.12
CA LEU A 260 -0.43 1.80 -7.65
C LEU A 260 -1.92 1.66 -7.95
N ARG A 261 -2.60 2.73 -8.37
CA ARG A 261 -3.99 2.68 -8.85
C ARG A 261 -4.10 2.37 -10.32
N ARG A 262 -3.00 2.46 -11.07
CA ARG A 262 -3.06 2.25 -12.51
C ARG A 262 -3.43 0.79 -12.80
N PRO A 263 -4.27 0.53 -13.81
CA PRO A 263 -4.71 -0.83 -14.15
C PRO A 263 -3.57 -1.85 -14.27
N GLU A 264 -2.40 -1.44 -14.73
CA GLU A 264 -1.24 -2.31 -14.94
C GLU A 264 -0.59 -2.76 -13.63
N ARG A 265 -0.90 -2.11 -12.52
CA ARG A 265 -0.45 -2.52 -11.18
C ARG A 265 -1.39 -3.51 -10.50
N SER A 266 -2.56 -3.77 -11.06
CA SER A 266 -3.47 -4.80 -10.55
C SER A 266 -3.01 -6.16 -11.03
N LYS A 267 -2.59 -7.04 -10.12
CA LYS A 267 -2.23 -8.42 -10.48
C LYS A 267 -3.44 -9.22 -10.96
N LEU A 268 -4.64 -8.92 -10.44
CA LEU A 268 -5.86 -9.65 -10.77
C LEU A 268 -6.24 -9.51 -12.24
N LYS A 269 -6.04 -8.33 -12.82
CA LYS A 269 -6.29 -8.10 -14.25
C LYS A 269 -5.48 -9.01 -15.16
N PHE A 270 -4.31 -9.48 -14.70
CA PHE A 270 -3.42 -10.35 -15.47
C PHE A 270 -3.61 -11.85 -15.21
N ILE A 271 -4.62 -12.25 -14.42
CA ILE A 271 -4.91 -13.66 -14.18
C ILE A 271 -5.89 -14.16 -15.23
N ASN A 272 -5.41 -15.03 -16.13
CA ASN A 272 -6.28 -15.78 -17.02
C ASN A 272 -7.09 -16.79 -16.22
N SER A 273 -8.42 -16.61 -16.17
CA SER A 273 -9.34 -17.58 -15.57
C SER A 273 -10.45 -17.95 -16.55
N SER A 274 -10.71 -19.24 -16.68
CA SER A 274 -11.83 -19.77 -17.47
C SER A 274 -13.00 -20.21 -16.60
N LEU A 275 -13.00 -19.84 -15.31
CA LEU A 275 -13.93 -20.37 -14.32
C LEU A 275 -15.39 -20.00 -14.62
N PHE A 276 -15.62 -18.80 -15.17
CA PHE A 276 -16.96 -18.33 -15.55
C PHE A 276 -17.04 -18.04 -17.06
N ASN A 277 -16.09 -17.28 -17.59
CA ASN A 277 -16.01 -16.95 -19.01
C ASN A 277 -14.54 -16.99 -19.44
N PHE A 278 -14.24 -17.63 -20.57
CA PHE A 278 -12.90 -17.58 -21.14
C PHE A 278 -12.69 -16.24 -21.85
N LYS A 279 -11.96 -15.34 -21.19
CA LYS A 279 -11.44 -14.11 -21.79
C LYS A 279 -9.92 -14.14 -21.67
N PRO A 280 -9.20 -14.71 -22.66
CA PRO A 280 -7.76 -14.74 -22.61
C PRO A 280 -7.21 -13.32 -22.69
N LEU A 281 -6.22 -13.04 -21.86
CA LEU A 281 -5.43 -11.83 -21.99
C LEU A 281 -4.72 -11.80 -23.34
N PRO A 282 -4.65 -10.62 -23.99
CA PRO A 282 -3.82 -10.43 -25.18
C PRO A 282 -2.39 -10.91 -24.94
N LEU A 283 -1.79 -11.58 -25.94
CA LEU A 283 -0.45 -12.16 -25.84
C LEU A 283 0.61 -11.11 -25.51
N GLU A 284 0.36 -9.87 -25.88
CA GLU A 284 1.15 -8.67 -25.63
C GLU A 284 1.41 -8.43 -24.14
N PHE A 285 0.52 -8.89 -23.26
CA PHE A 285 0.69 -8.79 -21.81
C PHE A 285 1.77 -9.70 -21.24
N SER A 286 2.11 -10.77 -21.94
CA SER A 286 3.13 -11.73 -21.51
C SER A 286 4.52 -11.10 -21.40
N ASN A 287 4.78 -10.01 -22.12
CA ASN A 287 6.08 -9.33 -22.23
C ASN A 287 6.10 -7.91 -21.61
N MET A 288 5.06 -7.51 -20.87
CA MET A 288 4.87 -6.12 -20.43
C MET A 288 6.02 -5.59 -19.55
N GLY A 289 6.74 -6.46 -18.84
CA GLY A 289 7.91 -6.09 -18.03
C GLY A 289 9.09 -5.52 -18.85
N SER A 290 9.22 -5.88 -20.13
CA SER A 290 10.28 -5.39 -21.03
C SER A 290 9.85 -4.15 -21.84
N TRP A 291 8.56 -3.85 -21.91
CA TRP A 291 8.00 -2.82 -22.79
C TRP A 291 8.07 -1.40 -22.20
N TYR A 292 8.10 -1.27 -20.86
CA TYR A 292 8.15 0.02 -20.19
C TYR A 292 9.49 0.75 -20.33
N GLU A 293 10.59 0.03 -20.63
CA GLU A 293 11.90 0.65 -20.89
C GLU A 293 11.96 1.35 -22.26
N GLU A 294 11.10 0.96 -23.20
CA GLU A 294 11.16 1.44 -24.59
C GLU A 294 10.08 2.49 -24.96
N GLY A 295 9.19 2.86 -24.02
CA GLY A 295 8.24 3.96 -24.23
C GLY A 295 7.24 3.73 -25.38
N LYS A 296 6.96 2.47 -25.74
CA LYS A 296 5.94 2.12 -26.74
C LYS A 296 4.73 1.54 -26.02
N VAL A 297 3.56 2.14 -26.17
CA VAL A 297 2.28 1.49 -25.88
C VAL A 297 1.85 0.78 -27.18
N GLN A 298 1.11 -0.33 -27.16
CA GLN A 298 0.50 -0.87 -28.39
C GLN A 298 -1.00 -0.55 -28.40
N ALA A 299 -1.58 -0.34 -29.58
CA ALA A 299 -3.01 -0.03 -29.72
C ALA A 299 -3.94 -1.14 -29.15
N THR A 300 -3.48 -2.39 -29.17
CA THR A 300 -4.18 -3.55 -28.56
C THR A 300 -4.24 -3.49 -27.04
N LEU A 301 -3.31 -2.76 -26.40
CA LEU A 301 -3.23 -2.63 -24.95
C LEU A 301 -4.10 -1.48 -24.42
N SER A 302 -4.46 -0.49 -25.25
CA SER A 302 -5.20 0.72 -24.84
C SER A 302 -6.45 0.41 -24.01
N GLU A 303 -7.20 -0.64 -24.38
CA GLU A 303 -8.44 -1.06 -23.68
C GLU A 303 -8.23 -1.45 -22.22
N TYR A 304 -6.99 -1.75 -21.83
CA TYR A 304 -6.65 -2.23 -20.50
C TYR A 304 -5.90 -1.19 -19.65
N LEU A 305 -5.33 -0.16 -20.28
CA LEU A 305 -4.50 0.85 -19.62
C LEU A 305 -5.31 2.04 -19.08
N VAL A 306 -6.49 2.29 -19.66
CA VAL A 306 -7.33 3.46 -19.34
C VAL A 306 -8.68 3.06 -18.77
N ARG A 307 -9.41 4.03 -18.19
CA ARG A 307 -10.59 3.77 -17.37
C ARG A 307 -11.93 3.94 -18.09
N SER A 308 -11.94 4.62 -19.24
CA SER A 308 -13.15 4.93 -19.99
C SER A 308 -13.00 4.66 -21.49
N LYS A 309 -14.13 4.43 -22.16
CA LYS A 309 -14.17 4.23 -23.62
C LYS A 309 -13.63 5.44 -24.38
N SER A 310 -13.91 6.65 -23.90
CA SER A 310 -13.43 7.90 -24.49
C SER A 310 -11.90 8.01 -24.41
N GLU A 311 -11.29 7.62 -23.28
CA GLU A 311 -9.84 7.54 -23.15
C GLU A 311 -9.22 6.45 -24.04
N VAL A 312 -9.91 5.32 -24.26
CA VAL A 312 -9.46 4.28 -25.22
C VAL A 312 -9.36 4.88 -26.63
N ILE A 313 -10.36 5.65 -27.04
CA ILE A 313 -10.36 6.33 -28.34
C ILE A 313 -9.17 7.28 -28.45
N ILE A 314 -8.96 8.15 -27.45
CA ILE A 314 -7.85 9.11 -27.43
C ILE A 314 -6.50 8.37 -27.47
N THR A 315 -6.34 7.32 -26.67
CA THR A 315 -5.12 6.49 -26.63
C THR A 315 -4.84 5.87 -27.99
N ASN A 316 -5.84 5.29 -28.64
CA ASN A 316 -5.71 4.69 -29.97
C ASN A 316 -5.33 5.73 -31.03
N LEU A 317 -5.87 6.96 -30.93
CA LEU A 317 -5.51 8.05 -31.84
C LEU A 317 -4.07 8.50 -31.64
N LEU A 318 -3.62 8.70 -30.39
CA LEU A 318 -2.23 9.04 -30.08
C LEU A 318 -1.28 7.98 -30.65
N MET A 319 -1.63 6.71 -30.48
CA MET A 319 -0.86 5.57 -30.98
C MET A 319 -0.81 5.51 -32.51
N THR A 320 -1.96 5.64 -33.18
CA THR A 320 -2.05 5.63 -34.66
C THR A 320 -1.27 6.78 -35.27
N ASN A 321 -1.12 7.87 -34.51
CA ASN A 321 -0.36 9.04 -34.90
C ASN A 321 1.13 8.98 -34.49
N GLU A 322 1.64 7.82 -34.06
CA GLU A 322 3.04 7.62 -33.62
C GLU A 322 3.46 8.53 -32.45
N MET A 323 2.51 9.06 -31.69
CA MET A 323 2.76 9.88 -30.51
C MET A 323 2.97 8.98 -29.29
N THR A 324 4.08 8.24 -29.24
CA THR A 324 4.31 7.25 -28.18
C THR A 324 4.82 7.86 -26.87
N SER A 325 5.32 9.09 -26.89
CA SER A 325 5.83 9.78 -25.70
C SER A 325 4.71 10.45 -24.89
N PHE A 326 3.73 9.67 -24.43
CA PHE A 326 2.69 10.12 -23.51
C PHE A 326 2.68 9.30 -22.21
N LYS A 327 2.11 9.88 -21.15
CA LYS A 327 1.89 9.24 -19.87
C LYS A 327 0.42 9.39 -19.48
N TYR A 328 -0.16 8.33 -18.92
CA TYR A 328 -1.55 8.33 -18.42
C TYR A 328 -1.58 8.63 -16.91
N GLU A 329 -2.50 9.51 -16.50
CA GLU A 329 -2.74 9.91 -15.10
C GLU A 329 -1.46 10.13 -14.27
N THR A 330 -0.52 10.98 -14.68
CA THR A 330 0.68 11.24 -13.87
C THR A 330 0.52 12.52 -13.06
N LEU A 331 0.90 12.53 -11.78
CA LEU A 331 0.84 13.74 -10.96
C LEU A 331 1.59 14.90 -11.62
N LEU A 332 0.91 16.05 -11.72
CA LEU A 332 1.48 17.30 -12.21
C LEU A 332 1.52 18.31 -11.06
N TYR A 333 2.73 18.60 -10.58
CA TYR A 333 2.95 19.62 -9.55
C TYR A 333 3.17 20.99 -10.16
N ALA A 334 2.48 21.99 -9.63
CA ALA A 334 2.77 23.40 -9.85
C ALA A 334 3.94 23.86 -8.95
N PRO A 335 4.57 25.02 -9.26
CA PRO A 335 5.64 25.59 -8.44
C PRO A 335 5.24 25.87 -6.98
N ASP A 336 3.95 26.07 -6.70
CA ASP A 336 3.41 26.28 -5.36
C ASP A 336 3.06 24.97 -4.62
N LYS A 337 3.50 23.82 -5.15
CA LYS A 337 3.29 22.45 -4.64
C LYS A 337 1.84 21.94 -4.69
N THR A 338 0.91 22.74 -5.22
CA THR A 338 -0.42 22.22 -5.59
C THR A 338 -0.30 21.28 -6.79
N PHE A 339 -1.24 20.37 -6.96
CA PHE A 339 -1.18 19.41 -8.07
C PHE A 339 -2.57 19.00 -8.55
N TYR A 340 -2.59 18.45 -9.75
CA TYR A 340 -3.72 17.76 -10.35
C TYR A 340 -3.26 16.50 -11.11
N LEU A 341 -4.20 15.64 -11.48
CA LEU A 341 -3.97 14.47 -12.33
C LEU A 341 -4.52 14.76 -13.74
N PRO A 342 -3.68 15.12 -14.73
CA PRO A 342 -4.06 15.09 -16.15
C PRO A 342 -4.61 13.73 -16.56
N ASP A 343 -5.50 13.64 -17.55
CA ASP A 343 -5.80 12.33 -18.16
C ASP A 343 -4.56 11.84 -18.91
N PHE A 344 -3.99 12.69 -19.76
CA PHE A 344 -2.76 12.41 -20.48
C PHE A 344 -1.75 13.55 -20.35
N THR A 345 -0.47 13.19 -20.22
CA THR A 345 0.66 14.11 -20.38
C THR A 345 1.42 13.70 -21.63
N ILE A 346 1.46 14.55 -22.64
CA ILE A 346 2.03 14.26 -23.95
C ILE A 346 3.26 15.15 -24.14
N ASN A 347 4.40 14.56 -24.46
CA ASN A 347 5.61 15.32 -24.79
C ASN A 347 5.79 15.38 -26.30
N VAL A 348 5.83 16.58 -26.85
CA VAL A 348 6.08 16.86 -28.27
C VAL A 348 7.23 17.84 -28.36
N ASN A 349 8.29 17.51 -29.11
CA ASN A 349 9.44 18.40 -29.34
C ASN A 349 10.06 18.95 -28.04
N GLY A 350 10.09 18.14 -26.96
CA GLY A 350 10.61 18.55 -25.65
C GLY A 350 9.67 19.41 -24.81
N LYS A 351 8.46 19.73 -25.30
CA LYS A 351 7.42 20.46 -24.57
C LYS A 351 6.30 19.52 -24.11
N ALA A 352 5.92 19.63 -22.84
CA ALA A 352 4.81 18.89 -22.28
C ALA A 352 3.47 19.61 -22.53
N TYR A 353 2.47 18.83 -22.92
CA TYR A 353 1.06 19.21 -23.04
C TYR A 353 0.22 18.30 -22.14
N PHE A 354 -0.82 18.86 -21.52
CA PHE A 354 -1.71 18.16 -20.59
C PHE A 354 -3.10 18.06 -21.20
N TRP A 355 -3.58 16.86 -21.47
CA TRP A 355 -4.89 16.61 -22.07
C TRP A 355 -5.88 16.17 -21.01
N GLU A 356 -7.03 16.84 -20.95
CA GLU A 356 -8.20 16.49 -20.15
C GLU A 356 -9.40 16.17 -21.05
N HIS A 357 -10.10 15.08 -20.74
CA HIS A 357 -11.33 14.67 -21.35
C HIS A 357 -12.49 14.85 -20.37
N VAL A 358 -13.44 15.71 -20.75
CA VAL A 358 -14.46 16.23 -19.84
C VAL A 358 -15.83 15.72 -20.26
N GLY A 359 -16.34 14.70 -19.55
CA GLY A 359 -17.59 14.04 -19.94
C GLY A 359 -18.80 14.26 -19.03
N MET A 360 -18.60 14.61 -17.77
CA MET A 360 -19.68 14.58 -16.76
C MET A 360 -20.19 15.97 -16.36
N LEU A 361 -20.24 16.93 -17.30
CA LEU A 361 -20.65 18.32 -17.03
C LEU A 361 -22.11 18.47 -16.55
N HIS A 362 -22.94 17.44 -16.72
CA HIS A 362 -24.30 17.42 -16.19
C HIS A 362 -24.33 17.25 -14.66
N LEU A 363 -23.25 16.78 -14.04
CA LEU A 363 -23.12 16.69 -12.59
C LEU A 363 -22.54 18.01 -12.03
N PRO A 364 -23.28 18.75 -11.19
CA PRO A 364 -22.86 20.08 -10.72
C PRO A 364 -21.49 20.08 -10.02
N LYS A 365 -21.25 19.12 -9.12
CA LYS A 365 -19.97 18.99 -8.40
C LYS A 365 -18.80 18.74 -9.34
N TYR A 366 -18.98 17.88 -10.35
CA TYR A 366 -17.94 17.60 -11.34
C TYR A 366 -17.61 18.85 -12.15
N LYS A 367 -18.64 19.60 -12.57
CA LYS A 367 -18.46 20.86 -13.32
C LYS A 367 -17.68 21.90 -12.52
N GLU A 368 -18.02 22.10 -11.25
CA GLU A 368 -17.33 23.04 -10.36
C GLU A 368 -15.83 22.67 -10.21
N ARG A 369 -15.55 21.40 -9.90
CA ARG A 369 -14.17 20.89 -9.80
C ARG A 369 -13.40 21.04 -11.12
N TRP A 370 -14.04 20.82 -12.26
CA TRP A 370 -13.42 21.05 -13.57
C TRP A 370 -13.08 22.52 -13.79
N GLU A 371 -13.97 23.45 -13.43
CA GLU A 371 -13.72 24.88 -13.57
C GLU A 371 -12.54 25.35 -12.69
N GLU A 372 -12.42 24.82 -11.48
CA GLU A 372 -11.26 25.06 -10.60
C GLU A 372 -9.96 24.52 -11.21
N LYS A 373 -9.99 23.28 -11.70
CA LYS A 373 -8.86 22.63 -12.36
C LYS A 373 -8.40 23.38 -13.61
N LYS A 374 -9.36 23.86 -14.42
CA LYS A 374 -9.07 24.66 -15.61
C LYS A 374 -8.37 25.98 -15.26
N LYS A 375 -8.88 26.72 -14.26
CA LYS A 375 -8.24 27.96 -13.78
C LYS A 375 -6.82 27.69 -13.26
N TRP A 376 -6.60 26.55 -12.62
CA TRP A 376 -5.28 26.14 -12.13
C TRP A 376 -4.30 25.91 -13.29
N TYR A 377 -4.71 25.20 -14.35
CA TYR A 377 -3.88 25.05 -15.55
C TYR A 377 -3.57 26.39 -16.23
N GLU A 378 -4.56 27.27 -16.37
CA GLU A 378 -4.36 28.60 -16.97
C GLU A 378 -3.36 29.45 -16.17
N LYS A 379 -3.39 29.33 -14.83
CA LYS A 379 -2.46 30.03 -13.93
C LYS A 379 -1.03 29.46 -13.99
N HIS A 380 -0.87 28.15 -13.99
CA HIS A 380 0.44 27.51 -13.80
C HIS A 380 1.10 27.00 -15.08
N PHE A 381 0.31 26.63 -16.09
CA PHE A 381 0.75 26.00 -17.34
C PHE A 381 0.05 26.62 -18.56
N PRO A 382 0.22 27.94 -18.79
CA PRO A 382 -0.47 28.65 -19.86
C PRO A 382 -0.12 28.07 -21.24
N ASN A 383 -1.14 27.89 -22.09
CA ASN A 383 -1.03 27.32 -23.44
C ASN A 383 -0.53 25.86 -23.51
N GLN A 384 -0.57 25.11 -22.41
CA GLN A 384 -0.21 23.69 -22.37
C GLN A 384 -1.41 22.75 -22.15
N LEU A 385 -2.58 23.28 -21.79
CA LEU A 385 -3.82 22.51 -21.61
C LEU A 385 -4.51 22.22 -22.96
N LEU A 386 -4.84 20.95 -23.18
CA LEU A 386 -5.67 20.44 -24.27
C LEU A 386 -6.96 19.89 -23.66
N VAL A 387 -8.11 20.17 -24.27
CA VAL A 387 -9.40 19.77 -23.72
C VAL A 387 -10.27 19.16 -24.81
N THR A 388 -10.85 18.01 -24.50
CA THR A 388 -11.96 17.41 -25.29
C THR A 388 -13.18 17.28 -24.41
N TYR A 389 -14.37 17.35 -25.01
CA TYR A 389 -15.63 17.13 -24.30
C TYR A 389 -16.29 15.86 -24.82
N GLU A 390 -17.09 15.20 -23.96
CA GLU A 390 -17.89 14.06 -24.40
C GLU A 390 -18.88 14.49 -25.48
N SER A 391 -18.74 13.89 -26.66
CA SER A 391 -19.59 14.14 -27.82
C SER A 391 -19.47 12.99 -28.82
N GLU A 392 -20.44 12.86 -29.72
CA GLU A 392 -20.37 11.92 -30.86
C GLU A 392 -19.18 12.21 -31.80
N ASN A 393 -18.63 13.43 -31.75
CA ASN A 393 -17.52 13.88 -32.59
C ASN A 393 -16.15 13.79 -31.91
N LEU A 394 -16.04 13.14 -30.74
CA LEU A 394 -14.80 13.04 -29.96
C LEU A 394 -13.59 12.63 -30.83
N THR A 395 -13.74 11.66 -31.73
CA THR A 395 -12.66 11.20 -32.61
C THR A 395 -12.10 12.32 -33.49
N ILE A 396 -12.99 13.16 -34.04
CA ILE A 396 -12.62 14.28 -34.92
C ILE A 396 -11.94 15.38 -34.10
N GLU A 397 -12.49 15.72 -32.94
CA GLU A 397 -11.93 16.72 -32.04
C GLU A 397 -10.53 16.34 -31.55
N ALA A 398 -10.38 15.08 -31.12
CA ALA A 398 -9.11 14.54 -30.66
C ALA A 398 -8.07 14.50 -31.80
N GLN A 399 -8.44 14.08 -33.01
CA GLN A 399 -7.53 14.10 -34.16
C GLN A 399 -7.08 15.53 -34.48
N ARG A 400 -7.99 16.51 -34.45
CA ARG A 400 -7.63 17.92 -34.68
C ARG A 400 -6.61 18.43 -33.65
N ILE A 401 -6.78 18.07 -32.38
CA ILE A 401 -5.83 18.43 -31.31
C ILE A 401 -4.46 17.80 -31.58
N ILE A 402 -4.42 16.53 -31.99
CA ILE A 402 -3.18 15.82 -32.34
C ILE A 402 -2.47 16.52 -33.52
N ASP A 403 -3.20 16.87 -34.57
CA ASP A 403 -2.64 17.57 -35.72
C ASP A 403 -2.08 18.95 -35.33
N GLU A 404 -2.80 19.67 -34.47
CA GLU A 404 -2.38 20.97 -33.96
C GLU A 404 -1.07 20.87 -33.16
N ILE A 405 -0.96 19.94 -32.22
CA ILE A 405 0.27 19.81 -31.41
C ILE A 405 1.46 19.29 -32.20
N LYS A 406 1.24 18.44 -33.21
CA LYS A 406 2.32 17.99 -34.12
C LYS A 406 2.86 19.14 -34.98
N SER A 407 2.03 20.13 -35.29
CA SER A 407 2.43 21.28 -36.09
C SER A 407 3.21 22.36 -35.32
N ARG A 408 3.29 22.24 -33.98
CA ARG A 408 3.99 23.16 -33.07
C ARG A 408 5.40 22.66 -32.76
#